data_AF-A0AAV0PHP0-F1
#
_entry.id   AF-A0AAV0PHP0-F1
#
_cell.length_a   1.000
_cell.length_b   1.000
_cell.length_c   1.000
_cell.angle_alpha   90.00
_cell.angle_beta   90.00
_cell.angle_gamma   90.00
#
_symmetry.space_group_name_H-M   'P 1'
#
loop_
_entity.id
_entity.type
_entity.pdbx_description
1 polymer ?
#
loop_
_entity_poly.entity_id
_entity_poly.type
_entity_poly.pdbx_seq_one_letter_code
_entity_poly.pdbx_strand_id
1 'polypeptide(L)'
;MDPVLTQKVCGSTRYPKDCLSSIAPFYTGDTDPVSVLKMEVQAVRQGFATAIAKVKQMKKESDGKWNKGALDTCVDNFNSGLTDLDSALEAITDHNIKTLQTMLSSVLTYVTTCEDAMDEDPDSDALPNVTNMEQKLTNLATNSLDIANQLNWT
;
A
#
# COMPACT_ATOMS: atom_id res chain seq x y z
N MET A 1 -22.22 -3.85 0.68
CA MET A 1 -21.13 -4.83 0.64
C MET A 1 -21.67 -6.15 1.11
N ASP A 2 -21.67 -7.19 0.26
CA ASP A 2 -22.04 -8.55 0.68
C ASP A 2 -21.01 -9.06 1.69
N PRO A 3 -21.38 -9.24 2.97
CA PRO A 3 -20.43 -9.59 4.01
C PRO A 3 -19.82 -10.98 3.80
N VAL A 4 -20.56 -11.94 3.23
CA VAL A 4 -20.10 -13.31 3.07
C VAL A 4 -19.00 -13.37 2.01
N LEU A 5 -19.22 -12.71 0.87
CA LEU A 5 -18.26 -12.72 -0.24
C LEU A 5 -16.99 -11.93 0.09
N THR A 6 -17.10 -10.75 0.70
CA THR A 6 -15.91 -10.00 1.12
C THR A 6 -15.16 -10.71 2.24
N GLN A 7 -15.86 -11.38 3.16
CA GLN A 7 -15.20 -12.20 4.19
C GLN A 7 -14.46 -13.39 3.58
N LYS A 8 -14.98 -13.98 2.50
CA LYS A 8 -14.29 -15.07 1.79
C LYS A 8 -12.99 -14.59 1.14
N VAL A 9 -13.01 -13.44 0.46
CA VAL A 9 -11.81 -12.88 -0.21
C VAL A 9 -10.82 -12.31 0.81
N CYS A 10 -11.23 -11.39 1.68
CA CYS A 10 -10.34 -10.82 2.69
C CYS A 10 -9.89 -11.87 3.71
N GLY A 11 -10.70 -12.88 4.00
CA GLY A 11 -10.39 -13.95 4.96
C GLY A 11 -9.25 -14.87 4.53
N SER A 12 -8.89 -14.90 3.24
CA SER A 12 -7.74 -15.66 2.74
C SER A 12 -6.44 -14.84 2.68
N THR A 13 -6.47 -13.58 3.14
CA THR A 13 -5.29 -12.70 3.18
C THR A 13 -4.57 -12.77 4.53
N ARG A 14 -3.31 -12.33 4.58
CA ARG A 14 -2.54 -12.24 5.82
C ARG A 14 -3.12 -11.25 6.84
N TYR A 15 -3.78 -10.18 6.39
CA TYR A 15 -4.37 -9.16 7.26
C TYR A 15 -5.87 -8.93 6.97
N PRO A 16 -6.76 -9.89 7.30
CA PRO A 16 -8.17 -9.83 6.90
C PRO A 16 -8.95 -8.62 7.42
N LYS A 17 -8.65 -8.19 8.65
CA LYS A 17 -9.30 -7.01 9.25
C LYS A 17 -8.91 -5.73 8.52
N ASP A 18 -7.64 -5.64 8.13
CA ASP A 18 -7.16 -4.49 7.36
C ASP A 18 -7.86 -4.45 6.02
N CYS A 19 -7.89 -5.57 5.28
CA CYS A 19 -8.61 -5.69 3.99
C CYS A 19 -10.08 -5.25 4.08
N LEU A 20 -10.84 -5.77 5.06
CA LEU A 20 -12.25 -5.40 5.20
C LEU A 20 -12.43 -3.91 5.50
N SER A 21 -11.54 -3.31 6.29
CA SER A 21 -11.60 -1.89 6.64
C SER A 21 -11.23 -0.98 5.47
N SER A 22 -10.25 -1.38 4.65
CA SER A 22 -9.69 -0.58 3.56
C SER A 22 -10.56 -0.55 2.32
N ILE A 23 -11.28 -1.63 2.01
CA ILE A 23 -12.14 -1.67 0.80
C ILE A 23 -13.45 -0.90 0.99
N ALA A 24 -13.91 -0.67 2.22
CA ALA A 24 -15.21 -0.07 2.50
C ALA A 24 -15.44 1.30 1.83
N PRO A 25 -14.46 2.24 1.81
CA PRO A 25 -14.60 3.52 1.11
C PRO A 25 -14.66 3.41 -0.43
N PHE A 26 -14.20 2.29 -0.99
CA PHE A 26 -14.11 2.07 -2.44
C PHE A 26 -15.21 1.14 -2.97
N TYR A 27 -16.18 0.77 -2.12
CA TYR A 27 -17.22 -0.19 -2.47
C TYR A 27 -18.09 0.27 -3.64
N THR A 28 -18.09 -0.52 -4.72
CA THR A 28 -18.82 -0.23 -5.97
C THR A 28 -20.13 -1.01 -6.12
N GLY A 29 -20.43 -1.95 -5.22
CA GLY A 29 -21.53 -2.91 -5.38
C GLY A 29 -21.02 -4.34 -5.52
N ASP A 30 -19.92 -4.52 -6.24
CA ASP A 30 -19.33 -5.82 -6.56
C ASP A 30 -18.44 -6.35 -5.43
N THR A 31 -18.40 -7.67 -5.28
CA THR A 31 -17.65 -8.37 -4.22
C THR A 31 -16.93 -9.62 -4.73
N ASP A 32 -16.80 -9.78 -6.05
CA ASP A 32 -15.95 -10.83 -6.62
C ASP A 32 -14.45 -10.54 -6.34
N PRO A 33 -13.57 -11.55 -6.42
CA PRO A 33 -12.15 -11.37 -6.09
C PRO A 33 -11.44 -10.26 -6.86
N VAL A 34 -11.79 -10.02 -8.14
CA VAL A 34 -11.16 -8.98 -8.96
C VAL A 34 -11.61 -7.59 -8.49
N SER A 35 -12.90 -7.42 -8.23
CA SER A 35 -13.43 -6.17 -7.68
C SER A 35 -12.84 -5.86 -6.29
N VAL A 36 -12.75 -6.87 -5.41
CA VAL A 36 -12.13 -6.70 -4.08
C VAL A 36 -10.64 -6.36 -4.19
N LEU A 37 -9.90 -7.01 -5.08
CA LEU A 37 -8.52 -6.65 -5.35
C LEU A 37 -8.39 -5.20 -5.81
N LYS A 38 -9.22 -4.76 -6.77
CA LYS A 38 -9.18 -3.38 -7.28
C LYS A 38 -9.44 -2.36 -6.18
N MET A 39 -10.40 -2.62 -5.29
CA MET A 39 -10.68 -1.78 -4.13
C MET A 39 -9.48 -1.73 -3.17
N GLU A 40 -8.83 -2.86 -2.90
CA GLU A 40 -7.65 -2.92 -2.02
C GLU A 40 -6.46 -2.14 -2.64
N VAL A 41 -6.19 -2.30 -3.94
CA VAL A 41 -5.14 -1.54 -4.64
C VAL A 41 -5.42 -0.04 -4.62
N GLN A 42 -6.68 0.37 -4.78
CA GLN A 42 -7.09 1.78 -4.62
C GLN A 42 -6.85 2.29 -3.19
N ALA A 43 -7.11 1.45 -2.18
CA ALA A 43 -6.83 1.80 -0.79
C ALA A 43 -5.33 1.96 -0.51
N VAL A 44 -4.47 1.07 -1.05
CA VAL A 44 -3.02 1.22 -0.97
C VAL A 44 -2.58 2.54 -1.61
N ARG A 45 -3.09 2.85 -2.81
CA ARG A 45 -2.78 4.10 -3.53
C ARG A 45 -3.18 5.34 -2.75
N GLN A 46 -4.38 5.36 -2.17
CA GLN A 46 -4.81 6.45 -1.29
C GLN A 46 -3.93 6.56 -0.04
N GLY A 47 -3.50 5.42 0.51
CA GLY A 47 -2.52 5.36 1.60
C GLY A 47 -1.20 6.02 1.22
N PHE A 48 -0.61 5.67 0.08
CA PHE A 48 0.63 6.26 -0.44
C PHE A 48 0.51 7.78 -0.65
N ALA A 49 -0.60 8.24 -1.24
CA ALA A 49 -0.85 9.68 -1.40
C ALA A 49 -0.91 10.43 -0.06
N THR A 50 -1.57 9.80 0.93
CA THR A 50 -1.65 10.33 2.31
C THR A 50 -0.27 10.34 2.98
N ALA A 51 0.52 9.30 2.74
CA ALA A 51 1.89 9.17 3.26
C ALA A 51 2.81 10.27 2.73
N ILE A 52 2.79 10.50 1.42
CA ILE A 52 3.54 11.59 0.78
C ILE A 52 3.18 12.94 1.41
N ALA A 53 1.89 13.22 1.60
CA ALA A 53 1.46 14.48 2.22
C ALA A 53 1.99 14.63 3.65
N LYS A 54 1.93 13.54 4.45
CA LYS A 54 2.42 13.52 5.82
C LYS A 54 3.93 13.70 5.92
N VAL A 55 4.70 12.95 5.14
CA VAL A 55 6.16 13.04 5.12
C VAL A 55 6.62 14.43 4.65
N LYS A 56 5.96 15.00 3.63
CA LYS A 56 6.20 16.39 3.20
C LYS A 56 5.90 17.41 4.29
N GLN A 57 4.85 17.21 5.08
CA GLN A 57 4.55 18.06 6.23
C GLN A 57 5.64 17.96 7.28
N MET A 58 6.05 16.74 7.65
CA MET A 58 7.11 16.50 8.62
C MET A 58 8.44 17.13 8.19
N LYS A 59 8.78 17.05 6.90
CA LYS A 59 9.96 17.72 6.34
C LYS A 59 9.91 19.25 6.49
N LYS A 60 8.73 19.87 6.39
CA LYS A 60 8.55 21.32 6.60
C LYS A 60 8.66 21.73 8.06
N GLU A 61 8.11 20.91 8.95
CA GLU A 61 8.09 21.11 10.40
C GLU A 61 9.39 20.64 11.06
N SER A 62 10.37 20.20 10.26
CA SER A 62 11.48 19.43 10.77
C SER A 62 12.47 20.24 11.61
N ASP A 63 12.55 21.58 11.56
CA ASP A 63 13.40 22.39 12.47
C ASP A 63 14.78 21.78 12.87
N GLY A 64 15.40 20.96 12.01
CA GLY A 64 16.61 20.17 12.32
C GLY A 64 16.44 18.84 13.11
N LYS A 65 15.27 18.44 13.61
CA LYS A 65 15.11 17.21 14.43
C LYS A 65 14.94 15.90 13.63
N TRP A 66 15.00 15.95 12.30
CA TRP A 66 14.79 14.78 11.43
C TRP A 66 15.72 14.85 10.22
N ASN A 67 16.27 13.71 9.81
CA ASN A 67 17.07 13.63 8.60
C ASN A 67 16.19 13.88 7.36
N LYS A 68 16.40 15.05 6.74
CA LYS A 68 15.67 15.45 5.53
C LYS A 68 15.93 14.51 4.35
N GLY A 69 17.10 13.87 4.31
CA GLY A 69 17.44 12.88 3.28
C GLY A 69 16.58 11.62 3.40
N ALA A 70 16.41 11.10 4.62
CA ALA A 70 15.52 9.96 4.87
C ALA A 70 14.07 10.27 4.46
N LEU A 71 13.56 11.45 4.84
CA LEU A 71 12.22 11.90 4.44
C LEU A 71 12.08 12.08 2.92
N ASP A 72 13.14 12.50 2.22
CA ASP A 72 13.14 12.59 0.75
C ASP A 72 13.11 11.20 0.10
N THR A 73 13.92 10.26 0.60
CA THR A 73 13.87 8.85 0.17
C THR A 73 12.46 8.27 0.30
N CYS A 74 11.77 8.56 1.40
CA CYS A 74 10.38 8.15 1.59
C CYS A 74 9.42 8.74 0.56
N VAL A 75 9.52 10.05 0.29
CA VAL A 75 8.68 10.71 -0.72
C VAL A 75 8.92 10.11 -2.11
N ASP A 76 10.17 9.88 -2.49
CA ASP A 76 10.53 9.35 -3.81
C ASP A 76 10.07 7.90 -3.99
N ASN A 77 10.26 7.06 -2.98
CA ASN A 77 9.77 5.68 -2.99
C ASN A 77 8.24 5.62 -3.02
N PHE A 78 7.54 6.48 -2.27
CA PHE A 78 6.08 6.52 -2.35
C PHE A 78 5.57 7.06 -3.69
N ASN A 79 6.23 8.05 -4.32
CA ASN A 79 5.85 8.45 -5.68
C ASN A 79 6.06 7.33 -6.70
N SER A 80 7.13 6.54 -6.55
CA SER A 80 7.38 5.36 -7.38
C SER A 80 6.28 4.31 -7.16
N GLY A 81 5.91 4.06 -5.90
CA GLY A 81 4.80 3.16 -5.57
C GLY A 81 3.45 3.62 -6.13
N LEU A 82 3.15 4.92 -6.18
CA LEU A 82 1.94 5.40 -6.87
C LEU A 82 1.93 5.05 -8.36
N THR A 83 3.09 5.14 -9.02
CA THR A 83 3.23 4.80 -10.45
C THR A 83 3.02 3.30 -10.69
N ASP A 84 3.58 2.46 -9.83
CA ASP A 84 3.42 1.00 -9.90
C ASP A 84 1.99 0.57 -9.54
N LEU A 85 1.33 1.27 -8.60
CA LEU A 85 -0.09 1.02 -8.27
C LEU A 85 -1.02 1.40 -9.42
N ASP A 86 -0.74 2.49 -10.15
CA ASP A 86 -1.47 2.83 -11.37
C ASP A 86 -1.27 1.74 -12.44
N SER A 87 -0.05 1.28 -12.63
CA SER A 87 0.27 0.16 -13.52
C SER A 87 -0.40 -1.16 -13.09
N ALA A 88 -0.54 -1.40 -11.79
CA ALA A 88 -1.24 -2.57 -11.25
C ALA A 88 -2.74 -2.50 -11.54
N LEU A 89 -3.37 -1.33 -11.46
CA LEU A 89 -4.77 -1.12 -11.82
C LEU A 89 -5.02 -1.34 -13.33
N GLU A 90 -4.09 -0.93 -14.17
CA GLU A 90 -4.10 -1.23 -15.61
C GLU A 90 -3.96 -2.74 -15.84
N ALA A 91 -2.99 -3.39 -15.18
CA ALA A 91 -2.79 -4.83 -15.28
C ALA A 91 -4.00 -5.64 -14.80
N ILE A 92 -4.77 -5.14 -13.81
CA ILE A 92 -6.05 -5.74 -13.43
C ILE A 92 -7.07 -5.66 -14.56
N THR A 93 -7.13 -4.53 -15.26
CA THR A 93 -8.05 -4.34 -16.39
C THR A 93 -7.69 -5.24 -17.57
N ASP A 94 -6.39 -5.43 -17.82
CA ASP A 94 -5.86 -6.24 -18.92
C ASP A 94 -5.73 -7.74 -18.59
N HIS A 95 -6.13 -8.15 -17.38
CA HIS A 95 -5.90 -9.50 -16.84
C HIS A 95 -4.43 -9.95 -16.92
N ASN A 96 -3.48 -9.03 -16.79
CA ASN A 96 -2.06 -9.31 -16.84
C ASN A 96 -1.52 -9.65 -15.45
N ILE A 97 -1.66 -10.92 -15.05
CA ILE A 97 -1.31 -11.38 -13.71
C ILE A 97 0.18 -11.19 -13.37
N LYS A 98 1.07 -11.36 -14.36
CA LYS A 98 2.52 -11.23 -14.16
C LYS A 98 2.91 -9.78 -13.85
N THR A 99 2.38 -8.83 -14.61
CA THR A 99 2.63 -7.40 -14.33
C THR A 99 2.03 -7.01 -12.98
N LEU A 100 0.79 -7.41 -12.71
CA LEU A 100 0.13 -7.14 -11.44
C LEU A 100 0.97 -7.60 -10.23
N GLN A 101 1.42 -8.85 -10.23
CA GLN A 101 2.25 -9.41 -9.14
C GLN A 101 3.59 -8.68 -9.01
N THR A 102 4.21 -8.32 -10.14
CA THR A 102 5.49 -7.60 -10.15
C THR A 102 5.32 -6.22 -9.51
N MET A 103 4.34 -5.44 -9.95
CA MET A 103 4.09 -4.08 -9.44
C MET A 103 3.74 -4.11 -7.94
N LEU A 104 2.88 -5.03 -7.50
CA LEU A 104 2.53 -5.16 -6.08
C LEU A 104 3.73 -5.59 -5.22
N SER A 105 4.66 -6.38 -5.77
CA SER A 105 5.91 -6.72 -5.07
C SER A 105 6.84 -5.51 -4.96
N SER A 106 6.98 -4.70 -6.02
CA SER A 106 7.73 -3.45 -5.99
C SER A 106 7.18 -2.48 -4.94
N VAL A 107 5.85 -2.36 -4.83
CA VAL A 107 5.17 -1.52 -3.84
C VAL A 107 5.61 -1.86 -2.42
N LEU A 108 5.74 -3.15 -2.08
CA LEU A 108 6.28 -3.57 -0.79
C LEU A 108 7.72 -3.12 -0.59
N THR A 109 8.58 -3.28 -1.61
CA THR A 109 9.98 -2.82 -1.56
C THR A 109 10.08 -1.31 -1.32
N TYR A 110 9.20 -0.51 -1.91
CA TYR A 110 9.18 0.94 -1.69
C TYR A 110 8.84 1.32 -0.26
N VAL A 111 7.93 0.58 0.40
CA VAL A 111 7.65 0.81 1.83
C VAL A 111 8.87 0.46 2.67
N THR A 112 9.47 -0.73 2.46
CA THR A 112 10.66 -1.16 3.19
C THR A 112 11.86 -0.23 2.98
N THR A 113 12.05 0.31 1.77
CA THR A 113 13.16 1.25 1.52
C THR A 113 12.99 2.57 2.28
N CYS A 114 11.74 3.02 2.50
CA CYS A 114 11.47 4.17 3.35
C CYS A 114 11.74 3.83 4.83
N GLU A 115 11.26 2.69 5.31
CA GLU A 115 11.50 2.18 6.66
C GLU A 115 13.01 2.08 6.96
N ASP A 116 13.78 1.43 6.09
CA ASP A 116 15.24 1.31 6.21
C ASP A 116 15.92 2.68 6.28
N ALA A 117 15.52 3.63 5.42
CA ALA A 117 16.09 4.98 5.42
C ALA A 117 15.79 5.75 6.72
N MET A 118 14.65 5.48 7.35
CA MET A 118 14.27 6.06 8.63
C MET A 118 15.01 5.40 9.79
N ASP A 119 15.21 4.09 9.76
CA ASP A 119 15.93 3.33 10.81
C ASP A 119 17.44 3.63 10.80
N GLU A 120 18.01 3.95 9.64
CA GLU A 120 19.41 4.38 9.50
C GLU A 120 19.67 5.81 10.03
N ASP A 121 18.63 6.58 10.37
CA ASP A 121 18.78 7.90 11.00
C ASP A 121 19.10 7.74 12.50
N PRO A 122 20.28 8.18 12.99
CA PRO A 122 20.67 8.03 14.38
C PRO A 122 19.84 8.89 15.36
N ASP A 123 19.12 9.91 14.87
CA ASP A 123 18.17 10.71 15.64
C ASP A 123 16.73 10.18 15.49
N SER A 124 16.55 8.97 14.95
CA SER A 124 15.26 8.45 14.51
C SER A 124 14.28 8.13 15.63
N ASP A 125 14.72 7.91 16.88
CA ASP A 125 13.95 7.39 18.04
C ASP A 125 12.44 7.44 17.75
N ALA A 126 11.98 6.32 17.17
CA ALA A 126 11.05 6.20 16.04
C ALA A 126 9.93 7.24 15.96
N LEU A 127 9.82 7.89 14.79
CA LEU A 127 8.65 8.65 14.33
C LEU A 127 7.39 7.74 14.32
N PRO A 128 6.57 7.71 15.39
CA PRO A 128 5.56 6.66 15.54
C PRO A 128 4.48 6.75 14.44
N ASN A 129 4.32 7.94 13.87
CA ASN A 129 3.38 8.19 12.79
C ASN A 129 3.84 7.65 11.43
N VAL A 130 5.15 7.53 11.19
CA VAL A 130 5.70 7.00 9.93
C VAL A 130 5.71 5.47 10.00
N THR A 131 6.21 4.88 11.08
CA THR A 131 6.20 3.43 11.29
C THR A 131 4.79 2.82 11.23
N ASN A 132 3.80 3.44 11.92
CA ASN A 132 2.42 2.95 11.87
C ASN A 132 1.80 3.06 10.46
N MET A 133 2.20 4.08 9.71
CA MET A 133 1.75 4.29 8.35
C MET A 133 2.38 3.27 7.39
N GLU A 134 3.69 3.07 7.46
CA GLU A 134 4.42 2.06 6.70
C GLU A 134 3.87 0.66 6.98
N GLN A 135 3.66 0.31 8.25
CA GLN A 135 3.04 -0.96 8.62
C GLN A 135 1.66 -1.12 7.98
N LYS A 136 0.81 -0.09 8.02
CA LYS A 136 -0.50 -0.15 7.37
C LYS A 136 -0.36 -0.33 5.85
N LEU A 137 0.56 0.38 5.20
CA LEU A 137 0.81 0.24 3.77
C LEU A 137 1.31 -1.17 3.41
N THR A 138 2.24 -1.72 4.19
CA THR A 138 2.74 -3.08 4.05
C THR A 138 1.62 -4.11 4.18
N ASN A 139 0.73 -3.96 5.17
CA ASN A 139 -0.40 -4.88 5.35
C ASN A 139 -1.34 -4.87 4.14
N LEU A 140 -1.71 -3.68 3.64
CA LEU A 140 -2.63 -3.55 2.50
C LEU A 140 -2.01 -4.01 1.18
N ALA A 141 -0.73 -3.69 0.93
CA ALA A 141 -0.01 -4.16 -0.25
C ALA A 141 0.18 -5.68 -0.22
N THR A 142 0.46 -6.25 0.97
CA THR A 142 0.53 -7.69 1.18
C THR A 142 -0.80 -8.37 0.90
N ASN A 143 -1.91 -7.84 1.41
CA ASN A 143 -3.25 -8.37 1.12
C ASN A 143 -3.56 -8.31 -0.38
N SER A 144 -3.21 -7.21 -1.05
CA SER A 144 -3.38 -7.07 -2.51
C SER A 144 -2.64 -8.18 -3.25
N LEU A 145 -1.39 -8.46 -2.86
CA LEU A 145 -0.60 -9.54 -3.47
C LEU A 145 -1.16 -10.93 -3.13
N ASP A 146 -1.64 -11.16 -1.91
CA ASP A 146 -2.30 -12.40 -1.51
C ASP A 146 -3.57 -12.67 -2.35
N ILE A 147 -4.40 -11.65 -2.57
CA ILE A 147 -5.59 -11.78 -3.42
C ILE A 147 -5.18 -12.03 -4.87
N ALA A 148 -4.20 -11.27 -5.40
CA ALA A 148 -3.69 -11.46 -6.76
C ALA A 148 -3.19 -12.89 -7.00
N ASN A 149 -2.45 -13.46 -6.05
CA ASN A 149 -1.92 -14.83 -6.15
C ASN A 149 -3.00 -15.93 -6.17
N GLN A 150 -4.23 -15.60 -5.80
CA GLN A 150 -5.38 -16.51 -5.84
C GLN A 150 -6.19 -16.39 -7.14
N LEU A 151 -5.90 -15.40 -7.99
CA LEU A 151 -6.58 -15.21 -9.25
C LEU A 151 -6.05 -16.20 -10.31
N ASN A 152 -6.98 -16.85 -10.99
CA ASN A 152 -6.69 -17.71 -12.14
C ASN A 152 -7.15 -17.02 -13.42
N TRP A 153 -6.36 -16.05 -13.88
CA TRP A 153 -6.49 -15.46 -15.21
C TRP A 153 -5.70 -16.31 -16.21
N THR A 154 -6.20 -17.52 -16.47
CA THR A 154 -5.73 -18.37 -17.57
C THR A 154 -6.52 -18.12 -18.83
#